data_AF-A0A5M4BBT5-F1
#
_entry.id   AF-A0A5M4BBT5-F1
#
_cell.length_a   1.000
_cell.length_b   1.000
_cell.length_c   1.000
_cell.angle_alpha   90.00
_cell.angle_beta   90.00
_cell.angle_gamma   90.00
#
_symmetry.space_group_name_H-M   'P 1'
#
loop_
_entity.id
_entity.type
_entity.pdbx_description
1 polymer ?
#
loop_
_entity_poly.entity_id
_entity_poly.type
_entity_poly.pdbx_seq_one_letter_code
_entity_poly.pdbx_strand_id
1 'polypeptide(L)'
;MKKILFDNRFLIFLLLAVWAIGLLSCKSTQKTSQNIEKRIITINDTIYIVKNQKITDTVFVSVPAPKTNDKKCDSLCQREVQRLLKQLNTKKKSGSNEYGFYYDAYKNALVAYAQLDSTFTEYKSKHTDKQSTKLETITIFKTEKYVPFWVEILAWIGGISVTYFGIKNYRIIRRFIPFI
;
A
#
# COMPACT_ATOMS: atom_id res chain seq x y z
N MET A 1 -37.55 75.21 6.53
CA MET A 1 -36.90 74.29 7.49
C MET A 1 -37.46 72.86 7.53
N LYS A 2 -38.52 72.48 6.78
CA LYS A 2 -39.05 71.09 6.79
C LYS A 2 -38.27 70.07 5.94
N LYS A 3 -37.60 70.50 4.86
CA LYS A 3 -36.84 69.59 3.97
C LYS A 3 -35.60 68.96 4.63
N ILE A 4 -34.86 69.74 5.42
CA ILE A 4 -33.60 69.30 6.06
C ILE A 4 -33.84 68.25 7.15
N LEU A 5 -34.97 68.33 7.85
CA LEU A 5 -35.37 67.36 8.88
C LEU A 5 -35.85 66.02 8.30
N PHE A 6 -36.42 66.02 7.08
CA PHE A 6 -36.90 64.82 6.41
C PHE A 6 -35.75 63.99 5.81
N ASP A 7 -34.74 64.66 5.22
CA ASP A 7 -33.53 64.02 4.68
C ASP A 7 -32.72 63.29 5.76
N ASN A 8 -32.58 63.89 6.96
CA ASN A 8 -31.83 63.25 8.05
C ASN A 8 -32.53 62.02 8.63
N ARG A 9 -33.87 62.00 8.67
CA ARG A 9 -34.64 60.83 9.17
C ARG A 9 -34.61 59.68 8.17
N PHE A 10 -34.66 59.98 6.88
CA PHE A 10 -34.53 58.97 5.82
C PHE A 10 -33.14 58.32 5.83
N LEU A 11 -32.08 59.12 6.06
CA LEU A 11 -30.71 58.63 6.18
C LEU A 11 -30.50 57.72 7.41
N ILE A 12 -31.11 58.06 8.55
CA ILE A 12 -31.04 57.21 9.75
C ILE A 12 -31.72 55.85 9.51
N PHE A 13 -32.87 55.84 8.83
CA PHE A 13 -33.55 54.59 8.45
C PHE A 13 -32.72 53.73 7.50
N LEU A 14 -32.05 54.34 6.52
CA LEU A 14 -31.17 53.62 5.59
C LEU A 14 -29.96 53.03 6.30
N LEU A 15 -29.37 53.75 7.26
CA LEU A 15 -28.23 53.26 8.04
C LEU A 15 -28.61 52.12 8.98
N LEU A 16 -29.79 52.19 9.60
CA LEU A 16 -30.37 51.09 10.39
C LEU A 16 -30.68 49.85 9.54
N ALA A 17 -31.19 50.03 8.32
CA ALA A 17 -31.47 48.93 7.41
C ALA A 17 -30.18 48.20 6.98
N VAL A 18 -29.12 48.94 6.65
CA VAL A 18 -27.80 48.35 6.31
C VAL A 18 -27.20 47.61 7.52
N TRP A 19 -27.35 48.16 8.72
CA TRP A 19 -26.88 47.51 9.95
C TRP A 19 -27.63 46.20 10.23
N ALA A 20 -28.95 46.17 10.01
CA ALA A 20 -29.76 44.96 10.14
C ALA A 20 -29.35 43.87 9.13
N ILE A 21 -29.11 44.23 7.87
CA ILE A 21 -28.67 43.27 6.83
C ILE A 21 -27.27 42.71 7.12
N GLY A 22 -26.39 43.53 7.72
CA GLY A 22 -25.06 43.09 8.17
C GLY A 22 -25.10 42.04 9.29
N LEU A 23 -26.05 42.13 10.20
CA LEU A 23 -26.24 41.16 11.29
C LEU A 23 -26.85 39.83 10.81
N LEU A 24 -27.63 39.85 9.74
CA LEU A 24 -28.25 38.66 9.13
C LEU A 24 -27.31 37.87 8.19
N SER A 25 -26.14 38.43 7.84
CA SER A 25 -25.13 37.73 7.02
C SER A 25 -24.32 36.73 7.86
N CYS A 26 -24.98 35.66 8.32
CA CYS A 26 -24.32 34.54 8.95
C CYS A 26 -23.54 33.74 7.90
N LYS A 27 -22.23 33.54 8.13
CA LYS A 27 -21.26 32.90 7.23
C LYS A 27 -21.75 31.55 6.70
N SER A 28 -22.14 31.48 5.43
CA SER A 28 -22.20 30.20 4.71
C SER A 28 -20.80 29.89 4.17
N THR A 29 -20.10 28.96 4.81
CA THR A 29 -18.85 28.41 4.28
C THR A 29 -19.21 27.48 3.13
N GLN A 30 -19.07 27.94 1.89
CA GLN A 30 -19.21 27.09 0.71
C GLN A 30 -17.99 26.17 0.59
N LYS A 31 -18.23 24.86 0.52
CA LYS A 31 -17.20 23.85 0.30
C LYS A 31 -16.83 23.84 -1.19
N THR A 32 -15.75 24.49 -1.57
CA THR A 32 -15.19 24.36 -2.93
C THR A 32 -14.46 23.02 -3.05
N SER A 33 -14.89 22.18 -3.99
CA SER A 33 -14.20 20.94 -4.35
C SER A 33 -13.00 21.27 -5.26
N GLN A 34 -11.78 21.08 -4.75
CA GLN A 34 -10.59 21.00 -5.59
C GLN A 34 -10.09 19.54 -5.62
N ASN A 35 -9.93 18.99 -6.82
CA ASN A 35 -9.27 17.70 -7.01
C ASN A 35 -7.77 17.86 -6.76
N ILE A 36 -7.26 17.30 -5.66
CA ILE A 36 -5.82 17.18 -5.42
C ILE A 36 -5.45 15.71 -5.67
N GLU A 37 -4.68 15.44 -6.71
CA GLU A 37 -4.15 14.10 -7.01
C GLU A 37 -3.11 13.71 -5.95
N LYS A 38 -3.42 12.73 -5.09
CA LYS A 38 -2.43 12.07 -4.23
C LYS A 38 -2.09 10.71 -4.81
N ARG A 39 -0.81 10.48 -5.10
CA ARG A 39 -0.29 9.18 -5.53
C ARG A 39 -0.27 8.22 -4.34
N ILE A 40 -1.17 7.24 -4.32
CA ILE A 40 -1.11 6.11 -3.38
C ILE A 40 -0.22 5.03 -3.99
N ILE A 41 0.86 4.69 -3.31
CA ILE A 41 1.77 3.61 -3.72
C ILE A 41 1.29 2.34 -3.00
N THR A 42 0.71 1.40 -3.73
CA THR A 42 0.37 0.07 -3.22
C THR A 42 1.53 -0.88 -3.51
N ILE A 43 2.18 -1.38 -2.46
CA ILE A 43 3.24 -2.40 -2.54
C ILE A 43 2.56 -3.75 -2.31
N ASN A 44 2.74 -4.70 -3.23
CA ASN A 44 2.20 -6.05 -3.10
C ASN A 44 3.35 -7.05 -2.96
N ASP A 45 3.52 -7.62 -1.77
CA ASP A 45 4.55 -8.63 -1.50
C ASP A 45 4.08 -10.01 -1.97
N THR A 46 4.73 -10.55 -2.99
CA THR A 46 4.44 -11.91 -3.49
C THR A 46 5.38 -12.95 -2.87
N ILE A 47 4.80 -14.02 -2.32
CA ILE A 47 5.52 -15.19 -1.77
C ILE A 47 5.42 -16.34 -2.81
N TYR A 48 6.53 -16.97 -3.24
CA TYR A 48 6.57 -17.88 -4.42
C TYR A 48 6.92 -19.36 -4.15
N ILE A 49 5.94 -20.30 -4.10
CA ILE A 49 6.16 -21.73 -3.67
C ILE A 49 6.91 -22.51 -4.71
N VAL A 50 8.19 -22.77 -4.44
CA VAL A 50 8.94 -23.80 -5.13
C VAL A 50 8.63 -25.13 -4.45
N LYS A 51 7.77 -25.92 -5.11
CA LYS A 51 7.54 -27.33 -4.79
C LYS A 51 8.58 -28.18 -5.52
N ASN A 52 9.38 -28.93 -4.77
CA ASN A 52 10.27 -29.93 -5.35
C ASN A 52 9.45 -31.18 -5.71
N GLN A 53 9.79 -31.79 -6.85
CA GLN A 53 9.11 -33.00 -7.31
C GLN A 53 9.47 -34.20 -6.42
N LYS A 54 8.60 -35.20 -6.42
CA LYS A 54 8.88 -36.50 -5.82
C LYS A 54 9.99 -37.19 -6.60
N ILE A 55 10.98 -37.72 -5.89
CA ILE A 55 12.14 -38.41 -6.47
C ILE A 55 12.08 -39.89 -6.07
N THR A 56 12.33 -40.78 -7.03
CA THR A 56 12.37 -42.23 -6.80
C THR A 56 13.55 -42.78 -7.57
N ASP A 57 14.66 -42.95 -6.87
CA ASP A 57 15.93 -43.37 -7.44
C ASP A 57 16.28 -44.77 -6.94
N THR A 58 16.92 -45.54 -7.82
CA THR A 58 17.44 -46.87 -7.48
C THR A 58 18.76 -47.08 -8.19
N VAL A 59 19.77 -47.53 -7.45
CA VAL A 59 21.11 -47.82 -7.96
C VAL A 59 21.43 -49.28 -7.70
N PHE A 60 21.94 -49.95 -8.73
CA PHE A 60 22.36 -51.35 -8.67
C PHE A 60 23.88 -51.42 -8.70
N VAL A 61 24.48 -52.03 -7.69
CA VAL A 61 25.92 -52.32 -7.63
C VAL A 61 26.10 -53.82 -7.73
N SER A 62 26.67 -54.29 -8.84
CA SER A 62 26.95 -55.72 -9.02
C SER A 62 28.03 -56.17 -8.05
N VAL A 63 27.79 -57.29 -7.37
CA VAL A 63 28.74 -57.93 -6.46
C VAL A 63 29.40 -59.08 -7.22
N PRO A 64 30.70 -58.96 -7.59
CA PRO A 64 31.39 -60.02 -8.29
C PRO A 64 31.55 -61.24 -7.38
N ALA A 65 31.37 -62.43 -7.94
CA ALA A 65 31.69 -63.66 -7.24
C ALA A 65 33.21 -63.79 -7.06
N PRO A 66 33.69 -64.26 -5.89
CA PRO A 66 35.10 -64.57 -5.70
C PRO A 66 35.49 -65.68 -6.66
N LYS A 67 36.62 -65.48 -7.34
CA LYS A 67 37.23 -66.46 -8.24
C LYS A 67 38.66 -66.67 -7.79
N THR A 68 38.95 -67.84 -7.27
CA THR A 68 40.29 -68.28 -6.89
C THR A 68 40.63 -69.58 -7.61
N ASN A 69 41.85 -70.08 -7.42
CA ASN A 69 42.27 -71.36 -7.99
C ASN A 69 41.66 -72.58 -7.25
N ASP A 70 40.96 -72.37 -6.13
CA ASP A 70 40.30 -73.43 -5.35
C ASP A 70 38.78 -73.19 -5.23
N LYS A 71 37.99 -74.07 -5.86
CA LYS A 71 36.53 -74.03 -5.84
C LYS A 71 35.93 -74.13 -4.43
N LYS A 72 36.61 -74.82 -3.50
CA LYS A 72 36.13 -74.96 -2.11
C LYS A 72 36.23 -73.63 -1.38
N CYS A 73 37.33 -72.90 -1.56
CA CYS A 73 37.49 -71.54 -1.05
C CYS A 73 36.44 -70.58 -1.64
N ASP A 74 36.22 -70.63 -2.95
CA ASP A 74 35.23 -69.76 -3.61
C ASP A 74 33.82 -69.95 -3.04
N SER A 75 33.41 -71.20 -2.79
CA SER A 75 32.10 -71.50 -2.20
C SER A 75 31.94 -70.97 -0.76
N LEU A 76 33.00 -71.06 0.05
CA LEU A 76 33.01 -70.56 1.43
C LEU A 76 33.00 -69.03 1.46
N CYS A 77 33.85 -68.39 0.65
CA CYS A 77 33.91 -66.93 0.53
C CYS A 77 32.59 -66.36 0.00
N GLN A 78 32.00 -66.97 -1.02
CA GLN A 78 30.71 -66.52 -1.57
C GLN A 78 29.61 -66.58 -0.51
N ARG A 79 29.57 -67.64 0.30
CA ARG A 79 28.58 -67.77 1.39
C ARG A 79 28.76 -66.69 2.45
N GLU A 80 29.98 -66.37 2.82
CA GLU A 80 30.25 -65.34 3.82
C GLU A 80 29.97 -63.93 3.30
N VAL A 81 30.34 -63.64 2.05
CA VAL A 81 29.99 -62.37 1.38
C VAL A 81 28.47 -62.19 1.34
N GLN A 82 27.72 -63.23 0.96
CA GLN A 82 26.26 -63.19 0.98
C GLN A 82 25.69 -62.99 2.39
N ARG A 83 26.31 -63.60 3.41
CA ARG A 83 25.90 -63.41 4.82
C ARG A 83 26.07 -61.96 5.25
N LEU A 84 27.23 -61.37 4.98
CA LEU A 84 27.53 -59.96 5.30
C LEU A 84 26.59 -59.00 4.55
N LEU A 85 26.37 -59.23 3.26
CA LEU A 85 25.48 -58.37 2.45
C LEU A 85 24.02 -58.43 2.92
N LYS A 86 23.56 -59.59 3.40
CA LYS A 86 22.23 -59.71 4.02
C LYS A 86 22.13 -58.94 5.34
N GLN A 87 23.22 -58.88 6.12
CA GLN A 87 23.27 -58.12 7.37
C GLN A 87 23.29 -56.60 7.13
N LEU A 88 23.81 -56.14 6.00
CA LEU A 88 23.81 -54.73 5.60
C LEU A 88 22.43 -54.21 5.14
N ASN A 89 21.40 -55.06 5.18
CA ASN A 89 20.04 -54.63 4.86
C ASN A 89 19.57 -53.56 5.85
N THR A 90 19.44 -52.35 5.35
CA THR A 90 19.11 -51.18 6.16
C THR A 90 17.97 -50.45 5.49
N LYS A 91 16.97 -50.09 6.30
CA LYS A 91 15.81 -49.32 5.86
C LYS A 91 15.58 -48.23 6.88
N LYS A 92 15.54 -46.99 6.39
CA LYS A 92 15.15 -45.83 7.20
C LYS A 92 13.94 -45.17 6.57
N LYS A 93 12.91 -45.00 7.38
CA LYS A 93 11.69 -44.29 7.03
C LYS A 93 11.56 -43.06 7.93
N SER A 94 11.29 -41.91 7.34
CA SER A 94 11.06 -40.65 8.04
C SER A 94 9.91 -39.91 7.37
N GLY A 95 8.74 -39.90 8.03
CA GLY A 95 7.50 -39.39 7.44
C GLY A 95 7.16 -40.15 6.14
N SER A 96 7.01 -39.39 5.05
CA SER A 96 6.77 -39.92 3.70
C SER A 96 8.05 -40.33 2.95
N ASN A 97 9.24 -40.05 3.51
CA ASN A 97 10.52 -40.38 2.87
C ASN A 97 11.00 -41.77 3.33
N GLU A 98 11.50 -42.55 2.40
CA GLU A 98 12.09 -43.87 2.67
C GLU A 98 13.37 -44.05 1.87
N TYR A 99 14.43 -44.55 2.51
CA TYR A 99 15.66 -44.88 1.82
C TYR A 99 16.36 -46.04 2.52
N GLY A 100 17.19 -46.76 1.77
CA GLY A 100 17.84 -47.94 2.30
C GLY A 100 18.70 -48.68 1.30
N PHE A 101 19.27 -49.77 1.80
CA PHE A 101 20.11 -50.70 1.05
C PHE A 101 19.62 -52.11 1.30
N TYR A 102 19.50 -52.92 0.26
CA TYR A 102 19.22 -54.33 0.39
C TYR A 102 20.01 -55.14 -0.63
N TYR A 103 20.32 -56.39 -0.30
CA TYR A 103 20.99 -57.30 -1.23
C TYR A 103 19.97 -58.13 -2.01
N ASP A 104 20.02 -58.05 -3.33
CA ASP A 104 19.25 -58.90 -4.24
C ASP A 104 20.08 -60.13 -4.64
N ALA A 105 19.71 -61.28 -4.09
CA ALA A 105 20.39 -62.54 -4.34
C ALA A 105 20.17 -63.07 -5.77
N TYR A 106 19.09 -62.68 -6.45
CA TYR A 106 18.82 -63.12 -7.83
C TYR A 106 19.70 -62.40 -8.84
N LYS A 107 19.93 -61.11 -8.59
CA LYS A 107 20.77 -60.26 -9.45
C LYS A 107 22.23 -60.21 -9.01
N ASN A 108 22.57 -60.82 -7.89
CA ASN A 108 23.86 -60.67 -7.20
C ASN A 108 24.28 -59.19 -7.14
N ALA A 109 23.36 -58.35 -6.66
CA ALA A 109 23.55 -56.91 -6.65
C ALA A 109 23.10 -56.32 -5.32
N LEU A 110 23.88 -55.36 -4.81
CA LEU A 110 23.45 -54.49 -3.74
C LEU A 110 22.61 -53.36 -4.35
N VAL A 111 21.38 -53.22 -3.86
CA VAL A 111 20.42 -52.23 -4.34
C VAL A 111 20.33 -51.11 -3.30
N ALA A 112 20.67 -49.90 -3.72
CA ALA A 112 20.40 -48.70 -2.96
C ALA A 112 19.14 -48.05 -3.51
N TYR A 113 18.20 -47.67 -2.65
CA TYR A 113 16.97 -47.01 -3.07
C TYR A 113 16.69 -45.77 -2.24
N ALA A 114 16.12 -44.75 -2.88
CA ALA A 114 15.68 -43.53 -2.25
C ALA A 114 14.32 -43.13 -2.82
N GLN A 115 13.31 -43.09 -1.96
CA GLN A 115 11.96 -42.62 -2.23
C GLN A 115 11.76 -41.35 -1.41
N LEU A 116 11.93 -40.20 -2.05
CA LEU A 116 11.79 -38.90 -1.43
C LEU A 116 10.50 -38.26 -1.92
N ASP A 117 9.59 -37.97 -0.99
CA ASP A 117 8.33 -37.32 -1.30
C ASP A 117 8.54 -35.84 -1.67
N SER A 118 7.53 -35.21 -2.28
CA SER A 118 7.62 -33.81 -2.65
C SER A 118 7.79 -32.93 -1.41
N THR A 119 8.86 -32.13 -1.39
CA THR A 119 9.11 -31.16 -0.32
C THR A 119 8.81 -29.75 -0.80
N PHE A 120 8.29 -28.92 0.10
CA PHE A 120 8.15 -27.49 -0.14
C PHE A 120 9.38 -26.82 0.47
N THR A 121 10.21 -26.20 -0.37
CA THR A 121 11.27 -25.31 0.11
C THR A 121 10.63 -23.98 0.46
N GLU A 122 10.77 -23.54 1.71
CA GLU A 122 10.27 -22.24 2.17
C GLU A 122 10.94 -21.08 1.43
N TYR A 123 10.16 -20.00 1.35
CA TYR A 123 10.38 -18.84 0.52
C TYR A 123 11.52 -17.96 0.95
N LYS A 124 12.28 -17.49 -0.04
CA LYS A 124 12.75 -16.10 -0.01
C LYS A 124 11.63 -15.23 -0.58
N SER A 125 11.18 -14.26 0.21
CA SER A 125 10.46 -13.10 -0.32
C SER A 125 11.31 -12.54 -1.47
N LYS A 126 10.79 -12.62 -2.69
CA LYS A 126 11.34 -11.83 -3.79
C LYS A 126 10.58 -10.53 -3.69
N HIS A 127 11.17 -9.55 -2.98
CA HIS A 127 10.70 -8.17 -3.04
C HIS A 127 10.81 -7.73 -4.50
N THR A 128 9.72 -7.93 -5.23
CA THR A 128 9.58 -7.41 -6.58
C THR A 128 8.77 -6.15 -6.35
N ASP A 129 9.44 -5.01 -6.35
CA ASP A 129 8.84 -3.69 -6.38
C ASP A 129 8.03 -3.53 -7.67
N LYS A 130 6.89 -4.22 -7.77
CA LYS A 130 5.86 -3.88 -8.75
C LYS A 130 5.12 -2.69 -8.16
N GLN A 131 5.73 -1.51 -8.24
CA GLN A 131 5.04 -0.25 -8.02
C GLN A 131 3.93 -0.11 -9.08
N SER A 132 2.76 -0.66 -8.77
CA SER A 132 1.56 -0.38 -9.55
C SER A 132 1.07 0.98 -9.08
N THR A 133 1.43 2.02 -9.83
CA THR A 133 0.92 3.37 -9.58
C THR A 133 -0.54 3.40 -10.03
N LYS A 134 -1.47 3.06 -9.12
CA LYS A 134 -2.89 3.25 -9.37
C LYS A 134 -3.21 4.70 -8.99
N LEU A 135 -3.49 5.53 -9.99
CA LEU A 135 -3.98 6.88 -9.79
C LEU A 135 -5.43 6.77 -9.31
N GLU A 136 -5.64 6.76 -7.99
CA GLU A 136 -6.97 6.93 -7.41
C GLU A 136 -7.16 8.39 -7.00
N THR A 137 -8.07 9.08 -7.68
CA THR A 137 -8.41 10.48 -7.43
C THR A 137 -9.25 10.58 -6.15
N ILE A 138 -8.61 10.73 -4.99
CA ILE A 138 -9.33 11.00 -3.74
C ILE A 138 -9.57 12.51 -3.59
N THR A 139 -10.83 12.93 -3.65
CA THR A 139 -11.23 14.33 -3.44
C THR A 139 -11.08 14.72 -1.96
N ILE A 140 -10.05 15.50 -1.62
CA ILE A 140 -9.89 16.08 -0.28
C ILE A 140 -10.50 17.48 -0.29
N PHE A 141 -11.55 17.70 0.49
CA PHE A 141 -12.22 19.01 0.62
C PHE A 141 -11.36 19.97 1.43
N LYS A 142 -10.57 20.82 0.77
CA LYS A 142 -9.89 21.95 1.41
C LYS A 142 -10.86 23.14 1.47
N THR A 143 -11.19 23.62 2.66
CA THR A 143 -12.03 24.80 2.84
C THR A 143 -11.22 26.06 2.52
N GLU A 144 -11.33 26.58 1.30
CA GLU A 144 -10.84 27.92 0.98
C GLU A 144 -11.90 28.97 1.38
N LYS A 145 -11.43 30.11 1.90
CA LYS A 145 -12.30 31.23 2.28
C LYS A 145 -12.83 31.88 1.00
N TYR A 146 -14.05 31.49 0.60
CA TYR A 146 -14.75 32.09 -0.53
C TYR A 146 -15.39 33.43 -0.14
N VAL A 147 -15.03 34.51 -0.84
CA VAL A 147 -15.70 35.81 -0.75
C VAL A 147 -16.51 35.98 -2.04
N PRO A 148 -17.85 36.11 -1.97
CA PRO A 148 -18.68 36.24 -3.16
C PRO A 148 -18.51 37.61 -3.81
N PHE A 149 -18.54 37.66 -5.14
CA PHE A 149 -18.33 38.87 -5.97
C PHE A 149 -19.21 40.07 -5.56
N TRP A 150 -20.46 39.81 -5.13
CA TRP A 150 -21.35 40.87 -4.66
C TRP A 150 -20.80 41.62 -3.44
N VAL A 151 -20.12 40.92 -2.51
CA VAL A 151 -19.53 41.54 -1.31
C VAL A 151 -18.40 42.49 -1.69
N GLU A 152 -17.63 42.18 -2.73
CA GLU A 152 -16.61 43.08 -3.26
C GLU A 152 -17.25 44.36 -3.83
N ILE A 153 -18.32 44.23 -4.62
CA ILE A 153 -19.06 45.40 -5.15
C ILE A 153 -19.62 46.27 -4.01
N LEU A 154 -20.22 45.65 -2.98
CA LEU A 154 -20.75 46.35 -1.80
C LEU A 154 -19.66 47.11 -1.04
N ALA A 155 -18.44 46.55 -0.94
CA ALA A 155 -17.30 47.22 -0.30
C ALA A 155 -16.87 48.48 -1.08
N TRP A 156 -16.83 48.41 -2.41
CA TRP A 156 -16.54 49.57 -3.25
C TRP A 156 -17.58 50.69 -3.10
N ILE A 157 -18.86 50.34 -3.13
CA ILE A 157 -19.96 51.30 -2.94
C ILE A 157 -19.89 51.97 -1.56
N GLY A 158 -19.62 51.18 -0.51
CA GLY A 158 -19.41 51.67 0.84
C GLY A 158 -18.24 52.66 0.93
N GLY A 159 -17.09 52.31 0.35
CA GLY A 159 -15.90 53.17 0.35
C GLY A 159 -16.12 54.51 -0.36
N ILE A 160 -16.79 54.50 -1.51
CA ILE A 160 -17.13 55.71 -2.26
C ILE A 160 -18.08 56.62 -1.44
N SER A 161 -19.08 56.01 -0.78
CA SER A 161 -20.02 56.73 0.08
C SER A 161 -19.31 57.45 1.24
N VAL A 162 -18.47 56.73 1.99
CA VAL A 162 -17.72 57.31 3.13
C VAL A 162 -16.80 58.44 2.67
N THR A 163 -16.10 58.26 1.55
CA THR A 163 -15.21 59.28 0.98
C THR A 163 -15.98 60.54 0.61
N TYR A 164 -17.13 60.41 -0.06
CA TYR A 164 -17.97 61.53 -0.43
C TYR A 164 -18.51 62.29 0.78
N PHE A 165 -18.99 61.57 1.81
CA PHE A 165 -19.44 62.20 3.06
C PHE A 165 -18.29 62.88 3.82
N GLY A 166 -17.09 62.28 3.86
CA GLY A 166 -15.91 62.89 4.46
C GLY A 166 -15.54 64.21 3.80
N ILE A 167 -15.49 64.25 2.47
CA ILE A 167 -15.21 65.47 1.69
C ILE A 167 -16.33 66.51 1.89
N LYS A 168 -17.60 66.10 1.89
CA LYS A 168 -18.74 67.00 2.10
C LYS A 168 -18.70 67.64 3.48
N ASN A 169 -18.48 66.86 4.53
CA ASN A 169 -18.35 67.37 5.91
C ASN A 169 -17.11 68.24 6.09
N TYR A 170 -15.96 67.84 5.53
CA TYR A 170 -14.74 68.66 5.53
C TYR A 170 -14.95 70.01 4.85
N ARG A 171 -15.64 70.04 3.70
CA ARG A 171 -15.99 71.29 3.01
C ARG A 171 -16.97 72.16 3.80
N ILE A 172 -17.89 71.57 4.56
CA ILE A 172 -18.82 72.31 5.43
C ILE A 172 -18.08 72.89 6.64
N ILE A 173 -17.20 72.12 7.28
CA ILE A 173 -16.37 72.56 8.41
C ILE A 173 -15.41 73.69 7.99
N ARG A 174 -14.74 73.54 6.84
CA ARG A 174 -13.88 74.59 6.25
C ARG A 174 -14.66 75.85 5.86
N ARG A 175 -15.97 75.76 5.64
CA ARG A 175 -16.83 76.91 5.33
C ARG A 175 -17.35 77.61 6.59
N PHE A 176 -17.36 76.92 7.73
CA PHE A 176 -17.77 77.47 9.03
C PHE A 176 -16.60 77.96 9.90
N ILE A 177 -15.37 77.50 9.63
CA ILE A 177 -14.14 78.01 10.25
C ILE A 177 -13.31 78.67 9.12
N PRO A 178 -13.53 79.97 8.82
CA PRO A 178 -12.52 80.73 8.13
C PRO A 178 -11.26 80.77 9.00
N PHE A 179 -10.10 80.64 8.39
CA PHE A 179 -8.85 80.93 9.07
C PHE A 179 -8.86 82.43 9.36
N ILE A 180 -8.86 82.77 10.66
CA ILE A 180 -9.14 84.07 11.33
C ILE A 180 -10.63 84.28 11.67
#